data_AF-A0A158CZP0-F1
#
_entry.id   AF-A0A158CZP0-F1
#
_cell.length_a   1.000
_cell.length_b   1.000
_cell.length_c   1.000
_cell.angle_alpha   90.00
_cell.angle_beta   90.00
_cell.angle_gamma   90.00
#
_symmetry.space_group_name_H-M   'P 1'
#
loop_
_entity.id
_entity.type
_entity.pdbx_description
1 polymer ?
#
loop_
_entity_poly.entity_id
_entity_poly.type
_entity_poly.pdbx_seq_one_letter_code
_entity_poly.pdbx_strand_id
1 'polypeptide(L)'
;MAAKRPARSAQSLFTFAEKQLVALYDAGVMSPAVLHHVVAAYADSGIDWNENGTLKTVDGHSVHEAVVLVMMPGRALKNARKDFISVVEHLTGGETSSGEEAAETQDDEDLLSQLSGDASPSRSKTRTAKRSSQAEEPKRAAFNPLVGARAVRK
;
A
#
# COMPACT_ATOMS: atom_id res chain seq x y z
N MET A 1 50.21 -4.53 -34.21
CA MET A 1 48.96 -5.33 -34.21
C MET A 1 48.40 -5.32 -32.79
N ALA A 2 47.61 -4.31 -32.42
CA ALA A 2 47.00 -4.24 -31.10
C ALA A 2 45.68 -5.03 -31.12
N ALA A 3 45.62 -6.13 -30.37
CA ALA A 3 44.42 -6.94 -30.24
C ALA A 3 43.35 -6.13 -29.50
N LYS A 4 42.30 -5.76 -30.22
CA LYS A 4 41.07 -5.17 -29.68
C LYS A 4 40.41 -6.24 -28.81
N ARG A 5 40.69 -6.22 -27.51
CA ARG A 5 39.97 -7.05 -26.53
C ARG A 5 38.48 -6.70 -26.67
N PRO A 6 37.58 -7.67 -26.88
CA PRO A 6 36.17 -7.38 -26.80
C PRO A 6 35.90 -6.99 -25.35
N ALA A 7 35.58 -5.73 -25.11
CA ALA A 7 34.94 -5.32 -23.87
C ALA A 7 33.61 -6.06 -23.83
N ARG A 8 33.61 -7.29 -23.29
CA ARG A 8 32.43 -7.82 -22.62
C ARG A 8 32.16 -6.81 -21.53
N SER A 9 31.28 -5.87 -21.83
CA SER A 9 30.72 -4.92 -20.88
C SER A 9 30.48 -5.67 -19.59
N ALA A 10 31.22 -5.34 -18.53
CA ALA A 10 30.89 -5.81 -17.20
C ALA A 10 29.44 -5.41 -16.98
N GLN A 11 28.53 -6.38 -17.04
CA GLN A 11 27.11 -6.12 -16.87
C GLN A 11 26.98 -5.58 -15.45
N SER A 12 26.54 -4.33 -15.31
CA SER A 12 26.35 -3.76 -13.98
C SER A 12 25.32 -4.60 -13.24
N LEU A 13 25.47 -4.73 -11.92
CA LEU A 13 24.47 -5.43 -11.10
C LEU A 13 23.09 -4.79 -11.27
N PHE A 14 23.06 -3.48 -11.50
CA PHE A 14 21.86 -2.76 -11.89
C PHE A 14 21.25 -3.28 -13.20
N THR A 15 22.03 -3.56 -14.25
CA THR A 15 21.50 -4.15 -15.50
C THR A 15 20.80 -5.50 -15.26
N PHE A 16 21.25 -6.27 -14.26
CA PHE A 16 20.61 -7.53 -13.89
C PHE A 16 19.31 -7.29 -13.11
N ALA A 17 19.35 -6.43 -12.09
CA ALA A 17 18.18 -6.02 -11.34
C ALA A 17 17.11 -5.37 -12.25
N GLU A 18 17.53 -4.55 -13.22
CA GLU A 18 16.71 -3.91 -14.23
C GLU A 18 15.93 -4.95 -15.04
N LYS A 19 16.61 -5.96 -15.60
CA LYS A 19 15.96 -7.04 -16.34
C LYS A 19 14.96 -7.80 -15.49
N GLN A 20 15.30 -8.08 -14.23
CA GLN A 20 14.40 -8.78 -13.31
C GLN A 20 13.16 -7.94 -13.01
N LEU A 21 13.32 -6.64 -12.73
CA LEU A 21 12.20 -5.73 -12.46
C LEU A 21 11.29 -5.56 -13.67
N VAL A 22 11.86 -5.38 -14.87
CA VAL A 22 11.08 -5.32 -16.12
C VAL A 22 10.31 -6.62 -16.35
N ALA A 23 10.97 -7.77 -16.22
CA ALA A 23 10.32 -9.06 -16.44
C ALA A 23 9.16 -9.31 -15.46
N LEU A 24 9.30 -8.92 -14.19
CA LEU A 24 8.25 -9.04 -13.19
C LEU A 24 7.07 -8.10 -13.49
N TYR A 25 7.35 -6.87 -13.94
CA TYR A 25 6.33 -5.92 -14.33
C TYR A 25 5.54 -6.42 -15.54
N ASP A 26 6.24 -6.84 -16.60
CA ASP A 26 5.63 -7.33 -17.84
C ASP A 26 4.84 -8.63 -17.62
N ALA A 27 5.28 -9.47 -16.68
CA ALA A 27 4.54 -10.66 -16.27
C ALA A 27 3.30 -10.34 -15.39
N GLY A 28 3.11 -9.08 -14.98
CA GLY A 28 1.99 -8.65 -14.13
C GLY A 28 2.05 -9.17 -12.68
N VAL A 29 3.21 -9.67 -12.24
CA VAL A 29 3.41 -10.22 -10.88
C VAL A 29 4.12 -9.25 -9.94
N MET A 30 4.52 -8.08 -10.43
CA MET A 30 5.19 -7.06 -9.63
C MET A 30 4.20 -6.35 -8.70
N SER A 31 4.04 -6.89 -7.49
CA SER A 31 3.34 -6.22 -6.39
C SER A 31 4.32 -5.42 -5.51
N PRO A 32 3.83 -4.49 -4.68
CA PRO A 32 4.67 -3.76 -3.71
C PRO A 32 5.53 -4.68 -2.83
N ALA A 33 4.98 -5.80 -2.37
CA ALA A 33 5.70 -6.78 -1.55
C ALA A 33 6.82 -7.47 -2.33
N VAL A 34 6.56 -7.86 -3.59
CA VAL A 34 7.58 -8.49 -4.45
C VAL A 34 8.72 -7.50 -4.71
N LEU A 35 8.40 -6.24 -4.99
CA LEU A 35 9.39 -5.20 -5.19
C LEU A 35 10.30 -5.06 -3.95
N HIS A 36 9.72 -5.00 -2.75
CA HIS A 36 10.49 -4.93 -1.50
C HIS A 36 11.47 -6.09 -1.39
N HIS A 37 11.04 -7.33 -1.64
CA HIS A 37 11.92 -8.50 -1.59
C HIS A 37 13.05 -8.44 -2.63
N VAL A 38 12.75 -8.01 -3.85
CA VAL A 38 13.76 -7.87 -4.90
C VAL A 38 14.79 -6.81 -4.51
N VAL A 39 14.34 -5.63 -4.05
CA VAL A 39 15.23 -4.55 -3.60
C VAL A 39 16.06 -4.97 -2.39
N ALA A 40 15.45 -5.62 -1.39
CA ALA A 40 16.13 -6.12 -0.20
C ALA A 40 17.21 -7.16 -0.56
N ALA A 41 16.96 -8.05 -1.53
CA ALA A 41 17.96 -9.02 -1.99
C ALA A 41 19.20 -8.36 -2.61
N TYR A 42 19.07 -7.12 -3.06
CA TYR A 42 20.13 -6.32 -3.67
C TYR A 42 20.72 -5.26 -2.73
N ALA A 43 20.15 -5.04 -1.54
CA ALA A 43 20.56 -3.98 -0.62
C ALA A 43 22.04 -4.10 -0.21
N ASP A 44 22.50 -5.32 0.08
CA ASP A 44 23.89 -5.58 0.52
C ASP A 44 24.90 -5.62 -0.63
N SER A 45 24.45 -5.52 -1.89
CA SER A 45 25.29 -5.72 -3.07
C SER A 45 25.92 -4.43 -3.62
N GLY A 46 25.60 -3.27 -3.02
CA GLY A 46 26.15 -1.97 -3.43
C GLY A 46 25.72 -1.53 -4.83
N ILE A 47 24.53 -1.93 -5.27
CA ILE A 47 23.96 -1.49 -6.55
C ILE A 47 23.77 0.03 -6.57
N ASP A 48 24.21 0.67 -7.67
CA ASP A 48 23.88 2.05 -7.96
C ASP A 48 22.49 2.14 -8.60
N TRP A 49 21.49 2.42 -7.78
CA TRP A 49 20.10 2.62 -8.22
C TRP A 49 19.89 3.91 -9.03
N ASN A 50 20.91 4.78 -9.11
CA ASN A 50 20.84 6.00 -9.89
C ASN A 50 21.28 5.80 -11.35
N GLU A 51 21.69 4.59 -11.75
CA GLU A 51 22.08 4.29 -13.13
C GLU A 51 20.88 4.45 -14.09
N ASN A 52 21.13 5.00 -15.28
CA ASN A 52 20.07 5.12 -16.27
C ASN A 52 19.78 3.76 -16.90
N GLY A 53 18.59 3.22 -16.64
CA GLY A 53 18.09 2.02 -17.30
C GLY A 53 18.03 2.14 -18.82
N THR A 54 18.42 1.06 -19.50
CA THR A 54 18.37 0.93 -20.96
C THR A 54 17.18 0.10 -21.44
N LEU A 55 16.66 -0.78 -20.60
CA LEU A 55 15.48 -1.57 -20.89
C LEU A 55 14.20 -0.76 -20.64
N LYS A 56 13.18 -1.10 -21.43
CA LYS A 56 11.82 -0.61 -21.28
C LYS A 56 10.87 -1.80 -21.14
N THR A 57 9.79 -1.58 -20.41
CA THR A 57 8.66 -2.51 -20.31
C THR A 57 7.88 -2.58 -21.62
N VAL A 58 6.95 -3.53 -21.74
CA VAL A 58 6.05 -3.65 -22.90
C VAL A 58 5.24 -2.37 -23.14
N ASP A 59 4.90 -1.66 -22.05
CA ASP A 59 4.16 -0.40 -22.08
C ASP A 59 5.05 0.83 -22.39
N GLY A 60 6.36 0.60 -22.60
CA GLY A 60 7.34 1.63 -22.93
C GLY A 60 7.88 2.41 -21.72
N HIS A 61 7.57 1.99 -20.51
CA HIS A 61 8.05 2.59 -19.27
C HIS A 61 9.48 2.16 -18.96
N SER A 62 10.26 3.08 -18.38
CA SER A 62 11.55 2.70 -17.77
C SER A 62 11.33 1.97 -16.44
N VAL A 63 12.35 1.28 -15.92
CA VAL A 63 12.26 0.64 -14.58
C VAL A 63 11.87 1.63 -13.49
N HIS A 64 12.41 2.85 -13.51
CA HIS A 64 12.07 3.90 -12.57
C HIS A 64 10.57 4.23 -12.59
N GLU A 65 9.99 4.35 -13.79
CA GLU A 65 8.57 4.62 -13.96
C GLU A 65 7.72 3.41 -13.55
N ALA A 66 8.10 2.20 -13.94
CA ALA A 66 7.38 0.98 -13.60
C ALA A 66 7.28 0.78 -12.07
N VAL A 67 8.38 1.01 -11.36
CA VAL A 67 8.41 0.90 -9.89
C VAL A 67 7.56 2.00 -9.24
N VAL A 68 7.63 3.24 -9.73
CA VAL A 68 6.79 4.34 -9.23
C VAL A 68 5.31 4.08 -9.49
N LEU A 69 4.93 3.51 -10.64
CA LEU A 69 3.55 3.14 -10.93
C LEU A 69 3.02 2.09 -9.96
N VAL A 70 3.84 1.11 -9.56
CA VAL A 70 3.44 0.06 -8.61
C VAL A 70 3.35 0.57 -7.18
N MET A 71 4.33 1.36 -6.72
CA MET A 71 4.39 1.82 -5.32
C MET A 71 3.58 3.09 -5.06
N MET A 72 3.37 3.92 -6.08
CA MET A 72 2.65 5.20 -6.00
C MET A 72 1.70 5.37 -7.18
N PRO A 73 0.61 4.58 -7.25
CA PRO A 73 -0.34 4.68 -8.34
C PRO A 73 -1.00 6.08 -8.39
N GLY A 74 -1.18 6.62 -9.59
CA GLY A 74 -1.78 7.94 -9.81
C GLY A 74 -0.81 9.13 -9.69
N ARG A 75 0.45 8.89 -9.31
CA ARG A 75 1.48 9.93 -9.29
C ARG A 75 1.96 10.27 -10.70
N ALA A 76 2.19 11.56 -10.97
CA ALA A 76 2.69 12.00 -12.27
C ALA A 76 4.15 11.59 -12.47
N LEU A 77 4.47 10.95 -13.60
CA LEU A 77 5.81 10.43 -13.93
C LEU A 77 6.87 11.52 -14.23
N LYS A 78 6.55 12.81 -14.01
CA LYS A 78 7.44 13.95 -14.34
C LYS A 78 8.78 13.89 -13.61
N ASN A 79 8.81 13.32 -12.41
CA ASN A 79 10.02 13.16 -11.57
C ASN A 79 10.24 11.70 -11.16
N ALA A 80 9.88 10.74 -12.02
CA ALA A 80 9.91 9.30 -11.69
C ALA A 80 11.24 8.83 -11.12
N ARG A 81 12.39 9.36 -11.57
CA ARG A 81 13.71 9.01 -11.02
C ARG A 81 13.88 9.41 -9.55
N LYS A 82 13.46 10.62 -9.17
CA LYS A 82 13.55 11.10 -7.78
C LYS A 82 12.62 10.30 -6.87
N ASP A 83 11.42 10.07 -7.36
CA ASP A 83 10.38 9.31 -6.66
C ASP A 83 10.80 7.85 -6.48
N PHE A 84 11.42 7.26 -7.49
CA PHE A 84 12.02 5.93 -7.43
C PHE A 84 13.10 5.83 -6.36
N ILE A 85 14.05 6.77 -6.33
CA ILE A 85 15.12 6.77 -5.31
C ILE A 85 14.50 6.86 -3.92
N SER A 86 13.52 7.75 -3.71
CA SER A 86 12.82 7.84 -2.43
C SER A 86 12.12 6.55 -2.03
N VAL A 87 11.54 5.81 -2.99
CA VAL A 87 10.94 4.49 -2.76
C VAL A 87 12.00 3.47 -2.39
N VAL A 88 13.08 3.37 -3.17
CA VAL A 88 14.15 2.38 -2.91
C VAL A 88 14.84 2.67 -1.58
N GLU A 89 15.18 3.92 -1.28
CA GLU A 89 15.74 4.34 0.01
C GLU A 89 14.82 3.97 1.17
N HIS A 90 13.51 4.17 1.00
CA HIS A 90 12.51 3.76 2.00
C HIS A 90 12.47 2.23 2.19
N LEU A 91 12.58 1.46 1.10
CA LEU A 91 12.58 -0.01 1.14
C LEU A 91 13.89 -0.59 1.69
N THR A 92 15.04 0.08 1.48
CA THR A 92 16.34 -0.36 2.00
C THR A 92 16.61 0.12 3.43
N GLY A 93 16.01 1.24 3.83
CA GLY A 93 16.18 1.85 5.16
C GLY A 93 15.11 1.45 6.18
N GLY A 94 14.09 0.69 5.77
CA GLY A 94 12.98 0.27 6.61
C GLY A 94 13.00 -1.23 6.87
N GLU A 95 13.51 -1.62 8.03
CA GLU A 95 13.22 -2.93 8.61
C GLU A 95 11.68 -3.03 8.76
N THR A 96 11.06 -4.01 8.11
CA THR A 96 9.65 -4.40 8.27
C THR A 96 8.61 -3.29 8.08
N SER A 97 8.14 -3.10 6.84
CA SER A 97 6.72 -2.77 6.58
C SER A 97 6.04 -3.95 5.91
N SER A 98 6.10 -5.12 6.56
CA SER A 98 5.06 -6.13 6.38
C SER A 98 3.94 -5.81 7.35
N GLY A 99 2.86 -5.22 6.83
CA GLY A 99 1.56 -5.23 7.49
C GLY A 99 1.44 -4.33 8.72
N GLU A 100 1.53 -3.02 8.53
CA GLU A 100 0.73 -2.11 9.35
C GLU A 100 0.16 -1.06 8.42
N GLU A 101 -1.14 -1.21 8.18
CA GLU A 101 -2.00 -0.10 7.80
C GLU A 101 -1.73 1.03 8.80
N ALA A 102 -0.96 2.02 8.39
CA ALA A 102 -0.94 3.32 9.04
C ALA A 102 -2.27 4.02 8.70
N ALA A 103 -3.34 3.50 9.27
CA ALA A 103 -4.63 4.14 9.42
C ALA A 103 -5.19 3.66 10.77
N GLU A 104 -5.43 4.61 11.68
CA GLU A 104 -6.33 4.44 12.83
C GLU A 104 -5.78 3.79 14.12
N THR A 105 -4.66 4.26 14.67
CA THR A 105 -4.37 4.06 16.12
C THR A 105 -5.13 5.01 17.05
N GLN A 106 -6.08 5.81 16.52
CA GLN A 106 -6.96 6.65 17.35
C GLN A 106 -8.31 6.00 17.65
N ASP A 107 -8.78 5.03 16.85
CA ASP A 107 -10.10 4.42 17.03
C ASP A 107 -10.08 3.17 17.94
N ASP A 108 -8.91 2.55 18.15
CA ASP A 108 -8.78 1.33 18.95
C ASP A 108 -8.93 1.57 20.47
N GLU A 109 -8.52 2.74 21.00
CA GLU A 109 -8.72 3.07 22.42
C GLU A 109 -10.21 3.27 22.76
N ASP A 110 -10.99 3.84 21.83
CA ASP A 110 -12.44 4.01 22.00
C ASP A 110 -13.18 2.67 21.90
N LEU A 111 -12.74 1.75 21.03
CA LEU A 111 -13.30 0.39 20.93
C LEU A 111 -12.96 -0.48 22.15
N LEU A 112 -11.75 -0.36 22.69
CA LEU A 112 -11.35 -1.03 23.94
C LEU A 112 -12.15 -0.49 25.14
N SER A 113 -12.44 0.81 25.16
CA SER A 113 -13.31 1.45 26.16
C SER A 113 -14.78 1.03 26.03
N GLN A 114 -15.24 0.66 24.82
CA GLN A 114 -16.59 0.13 24.59
C GLN A 114 -16.72 -1.37 24.89
N LEU A 115 -15.65 -2.15 24.73
CA LEU A 115 -15.62 -3.60 25.02
C LEU A 115 -15.40 -3.88 26.51
N SER A 116 -14.65 -3.01 27.20
CA SER A 116 -14.53 -3.01 28.65
C SER A 116 -15.80 -2.38 29.23
N GLY A 117 -16.88 -3.17 29.27
CA GLY A 117 -18.20 -2.75 29.75
C GLY A 117 -18.22 -2.38 31.24
N ASP A 118 -17.58 -1.28 31.61
CA ASP A 118 -17.71 -0.66 32.93
C ASP A 118 -18.78 0.42 32.87
N ALA A 119 -19.96 0.02 33.30
CA ALA A 119 -21.06 0.90 33.56
C ALA A 119 -20.72 1.83 34.74
N SER A 120 -20.57 3.13 34.48
CA SER A 120 -20.90 4.20 35.45
C SER A 120 -20.88 5.61 34.82
N PRO A 121 -22.03 6.23 34.52
CA PRO A 121 -22.09 7.63 34.12
C PRO A 121 -22.15 8.52 35.37
N SER A 122 -21.07 9.24 35.66
CA SER A 122 -21.09 10.34 36.64
C SER A 122 -20.72 11.66 35.98
N ARG A 123 -21.73 12.34 35.40
CA ARG A 123 -21.96 13.79 35.56
C ARG A 123 -23.10 14.27 34.65
N SER A 124 -24.20 14.72 35.27
CA SER A 124 -24.78 16.04 34.97
C SER A 124 -25.98 16.32 35.88
N LYS A 125 -25.87 17.36 36.70
CA LYS A 125 -27.01 18.05 37.30
C LYS A 125 -27.89 18.60 36.19
N THR A 126 -29.15 18.19 36.08
CA THR A 126 -30.21 19.06 35.55
C THR A 126 -31.54 18.76 36.25
N ARG A 127 -32.18 19.83 36.69
CA ARG A 127 -33.39 19.85 37.52
C ARG A 127 -34.64 19.63 36.65
N THR A 128 -35.61 18.99 37.29
CA THR A 128 -37.07 19.24 37.24
C THR A 128 -37.89 18.99 35.96
N ALA A 129 -38.85 18.06 36.16
CA ALA A 129 -40.28 18.14 35.84
C ALA A 129 -40.77 17.70 34.44
N LYS A 130 -41.52 16.59 34.41
CA LYS A 130 -43.01 16.55 34.31
C LYS A 130 -43.53 15.40 33.43
N ARG A 131 -44.42 14.61 34.03
CA ARG A 131 -45.55 13.80 33.49
C ARG A 131 -45.29 12.62 32.54
N SER A 132 -45.54 11.45 33.12
CA SER A 132 -46.33 10.32 32.62
C SER A 132 -47.17 10.51 31.34
N SER A 133 -46.88 9.71 30.31
CA SER A 133 -47.86 8.95 29.51
C SER A 133 -47.16 7.99 28.53
N GLN A 134 -47.25 6.68 28.81
CA GLN A 134 -47.56 5.60 27.87
C GLN A 134 -46.85 5.54 26.49
N ALA A 135 -45.88 4.62 26.42
CA ALA A 135 -45.59 3.64 25.36
C ALA A 135 -46.10 3.89 23.92
N GLU A 136 -45.17 4.05 22.98
CA GLU A 136 -44.74 3.02 22.00
C GLU A 136 -43.59 3.61 21.15
N GLU A 137 -42.34 3.24 21.45
CA GLU A 137 -41.21 3.48 20.54
C GLU A 137 -41.21 2.41 19.43
N PRO A 138 -40.94 2.78 18.17
CA PRO A 138 -40.91 1.82 17.08
C PRO A 138 -39.75 0.86 17.34
N LYS A 139 -40.07 -0.43 17.54
CA LYS A 139 -39.09 -1.52 17.57
C LYS A 139 -38.22 -1.37 16.32
N ARG A 140 -36.96 -0.96 16.49
CA ARG A 140 -35.98 -0.94 15.42
C ARG A 140 -35.92 -2.36 14.86
N ALA A 141 -36.57 -2.57 13.72
CA ALA A 141 -36.58 -3.85 13.05
C ALA A 141 -35.12 -4.22 12.82
N ALA A 142 -34.71 -5.36 13.37
CA ALA A 142 -33.40 -5.92 13.08
C ALA A 142 -33.21 -5.92 11.56
N PHE A 143 -32.09 -5.38 11.12
CA PHE A 143 -31.77 -5.17 9.71
C PHE A 143 -31.98 -6.48 8.93
N ASN A 144 -33.08 -6.55 8.18
CA ASN A 144 -33.39 -7.68 7.32
C ASN A 144 -33.08 -7.26 5.87
N PRO A 145 -31.91 -7.67 5.33
CA PRO A 145 -31.47 -7.25 4.01
C PRO A 145 -32.37 -7.76 2.87
N LEU A 146 -33.29 -8.69 3.16
CA LEU A 146 -34.24 -9.22 2.20
C LEU A 146 -35.53 -8.39 2.09
N VAL A 147 -35.73 -7.38 2.96
CA VAL A 147 -36.95 -6.54 2.95
C VAL A 147 -37.05 -5.67 1.68
N GLY A 148 -35.96 -5.45 0.97
CA GLY A 148 -35.93 -4.78 -0.34
C GLY A 148 -35.81 -5.70 -1.56
N ALA A 149 -35.65 -7.02 -1.37
CA ALA A 149 -35.38 -7.94 -2.47
C ALA A 149 -36.68 -8.32 -3.20
N ARG A 150 -36.96 -7.63 -4.30
CA ARG A 150 -38.09 -7.94 -5.20
C ARG A 150 -37.73 -9.16 -6.05
N ALA A 151 -38.49 -10.24 -5.94
CA ALA A 151 -38.27 -11.45 -6.72
C ALA A 151 -38.45 -11.18 -8.23
N VAL A 152 -37.42 -11.52 -9.01
CA VAL A 152 -37.49 -11.54 -10.48
C VAL A 152 -38.30 -12.77 -10.87
N ARG A 153 -39.53 -12.56 -11.36
CA ARG A 153 -40.33 -13.64 -11.96
C ARG A 153 -39.79 -13.92 -13.36
N LYS A 154 -39.59 -15.20 -13.66
CA LYS A 154 -39.23 -15.71 -14.97
C LYS A 154 -40.47 -15.84 -15.85
#